data_AF-A0A527FU72-F1
#
_entry.id   AF-A0A527FU72-F1
#
_cell.length_a   1.000
_cell.length_b   1.000
_cell.length_c   1.000
_cell.angle_alpha   90.00
_cell.angle_beta   90.00
_cell.angle_gamma   90.00
#
_symmetry.space_group_name_H-M   'P 1'
#
loop_
_entity.id
_entity.type
_entity.pdbx_description
1 polymer ?
#
loop_
_entity_poly.entity_id
_entity_poly.type
_entity_poly.pdbx_seq_one_letter_code
_entity_poly.pdbx_strand_id
1 'polypeptide(L)'
;MFAPFKLRDMRLQNRVVVSPMAQYKAVDGCPTDWHFTHYAERAKGGAGLLYIEMTCVSPEGRITPGCPGFYAPEHEVAWKRLV
;
A
#
# COMPACT_ATOMS: atom_id res chain seq x y z
N MET A 1 -11.26 4.14 -20.37
CA MET A 1 -10.55 4.31 -19.07
C MET A 1 -11.52 4.38 -17.89
N PHE A 2 -12.57 5.22 -17.93
CA PHE A 2 -13.46 5.46 -16.78
C PHE A 2 -14.67 4.52 -16.63
N ALA A 3 -14.78 3.47 -17.44
CA ALA A 3 -15.83 2.48 -17.26
C ALA A 3 -15.56 1.64 -15.99
N PRO A 4 -16.59 1.28 -15.20
CA PRO A 4 -16.43 0.38 -14.05
C PRO A 4 -15.82 -0.98 -14.42
N PHE A 5 -15.26 -1.66 -13.43
CA PHE A 5 -14.70 -3.00 -13.56
C PHE A 5 -15.11 -3.86 -12.35
N LYS A 6 -15.38 -5.15 -12.59
CA LYS A 6 -15.70 -6.12 -11.54
C LYS A 6 -14.78 -7.33 -11.69
N LEU A 7 -14.17 -7.76 -10.59
CA LEU A 7 -13.40 -8.99 -10.50
C LEU A 7 -13.81 -9.74 -9.23
N ARG A 8 -14.44 -10.90 -9.39
CA ARG A 8 -15.11 -11.61 -8.29
C ARG A 8 -16.06 -10.63 -7.57
N ASP A 9 -15.95 -10.46 -6.26
CA ASP A 9 -16.79 -9.55 -5.48
C ASP A 9 -16.26 -8.11 -5.40
N MET A 10 -15.04 -7.86 -5.90
CA MET A 10 -14.45 -6.51 -5.93
C MET A 10 -15.04 -5.71 -7.11
N ARG A 11 -15.50 -4.48 -6.82
CA ARG A 11 -15.98 -3.52 -7.81
C ARG A 11 -15.11 -2.27 -7.79
N LEU A 12 -14.59 -1.88 -8.95
CA LEU A 12 -13.81 -0.65 -9.14
C LEU A 12 -14.64 0.37 -9.92
N GLN A 13 -14.58 1.63 -9.50
CA GLN A 13 -15.32 2.73 -10.14
C GLN A 13 -14.80 3.04 -11.55
N ASN A 14 -13.52 2.76 -11.82
CA ASN A 14 -12.88 2.94 -13.12
C ASN A 14 -11.69 1.99 -13.28
N ARG A 15 -11.00 2.06 -14.42
CA ARG A 15 -9.85 1.21 -14.78
C ARG A 15 -8.49 1.89 -14.58
N VAL A 16 -8.44 2.98 -13.81
CA VAL A 16 -7.18 3.63 -13.43
C VAL A 16 -6.64 2.95 -12.19
N VAL A 17 -5.42 2.44 -12.27
CA VAL A 17 -4.76 1.73 -11.18
C VAL A 17 -3.45 2.43 -10.84
N VAL A 18 -3.22 2.67 -9.56
CA VAL A 18 -1.92 3.16 -9.07
C VAL A 18 -1.04 1.95 -8.76
N SER A 19 0.08 1.85 -9.46
CA SER A 19 1.07 0.77 -9.30
C SER A 19 1.70 0.77 -7.90
N PRO A 20 2.17 -0.40 -7.41
CA PRO A 20 2.96 -0.46 -6.19
C PRO A 20 4.27 0.29 -6.39
N MET A 21 4.49 1.38 -5.65
CA MET A 21 5.67 2.23 -5.76
C MET A 21 6.37 2.33 -4.41
N ALA A 22 7.58 1.77 -4.32
CA ALA A 22 8.38 1.80 -3.09
C ALA A 22 8.62 3.24 -2.61
N GLN A 23 8.36 3.49 -1.33
CA GLN A 23 8.56 4.78 -0.69
C GLN A 23 9.87 4.83 0.10
N TYR A 24 10.33 3.68 0.60
CA TYR A 24 11.54 3.57 1.41
C TYR A 24 11.51 4.44 2.68
N LYS A 25 10.32 4.57 3.29
CA LYS A 25 10.07 5.42 4.48
C LYS A 25 9.60 4.64 5.70
N ALA A 26 9.59 3.32 5.65
CA ALA A 26 9.23 2.49 6.79
C ALA A 26 10.33 2.56 7.85
N VAL A 27 9.95 2.33 9.11
CA VAL A 27 10.90 2.19 10.22
C VAL A 27 10.68 0.80 10.79
N ASP A 28 11.73 -0.02 10.78
CA ASP A 28 11.67 -1.43 11.19
C ASP A 28 10.53 -2.21 10.54
N GLY A 29 10.28 -1.96 9.25
CA GLY A 29 9.18 -2.60 8.51
C GLY A 29 7.79 -2.01 8.76
N CYS A 30 7.62 -1.13 9.75
CA CYS A 30 6.34 -0.48 10.03
C CYS A 30 6.10 0.72 9.10
N PRO A 31 4.92 0.83 8.44
CA PRO A 31 4.52 2.04 7.75
C PRO A 31 4.35 3.20 8.74
N THR A 32 4.77 4.38 8.30
CA THR A 32 4.77 5.65 9.04
C THR A 32 3.70 6.63 8.53
N ASP A 33 3.62 7.83 9.11
CA ASP A 33 2.73 8.92 8.66
C ASP A 33 2.96 9.35 7.20
N TRP A 34 4.18 9.14 6.69
CA TRP A 34 4.47 9.31 5.28
C TRP A 34 3.55 8.45 4.41
N HIS A 35 3.41 7.17 4.76
CA HIS A 35 2.63 6.20 3.99
C HIS A 35 1.14 6.53 4.07
N PHE A 36 0.66 6.89 5.27
CA PHE A 36 -0.73 7.33 5.45
C PHE A 36 -1.05 8.51 4.52
N THR A 37 -0.25 9.56 4.56
CA THR A 37 -0.45 10.75 3.72
C THR A 37 -0.31 10.41 2.24
N HIS A 38 0.71 9.63 1.88
CA HIS A 38 0.99 9.21 0.51
C HIS A 38 -0.19 8.44 -0.12
N TYR A 39 -0.69 7.43 0.58
CA TYR A 39 -1.80 6.60 0.11
C TYR A 39 -3.14 7.34 0.17
N ALA A 40 -3.39 8.14 1.21
CA ALA A 40 -4.61 8.93 1.32
C ALA A 40 -4.77 9.91 0.14
N GLU A 41 -3.71 10.62 -0.24
CA GLU A 41 -3.77 11.54 -1.39
C GLU A 41 -4.01 10.81 -2.72
N ARG A 42 -3.49 9.59 -2.89
CA ARG A 42 -3.74 8.76 -4.09
C ARG A 42 -5.15 8.19 -4.11
N ALA A 43 -5.67 7.78 -2.96
CA ALA A 43 -7.05 7.33 -2.82
C ALA A 43 -8.04 8.45 -3.13
N LYS A 44 -7.77 9.68 -2.66
CA LYS A 44 -8.55 10.87 -2.99
C LYS A 44 -8.50 11.25 -4.47
N GLY A 45 -7.43 10.90 -5.18
CA GLY A 45 -7.20 11.22 -6.59
C GLY A 45 -8.15 10.54 -7.59
N GLY A 46 -9.04 9.64 -7.14
CA GLY A 46 -10.08 9.05 -7.98
C GLY A 46 -9.64 7.82 -8.80
N ALA A 47 -8.47 7.24 -8.52
CA ALA A 47 -8.11 5.94 -9.06
C ALA A 47 -9.08 4.86 -8.58
N GLY A 48 -9.39 3.89 -9.44
CA GLY A 48 -10.29 2.79 -9.11
C GLY A 48 -9.66 1.80 -8.14
N LEU A 49 -8.34 1.62 -8.20
CA LEU A 49 -7.56 0.74 -7.33
C LEU A 49 -6.19 1.37 -7.00
N LEU A 50 -5.78 1.24 -5.74
CA LEU A 50 -4.47 1.63 -5.24
C LEU A 50 -3.77 0.37 -4.69
N TYR A 51 -2.61 0.03 -5.24
CA TYR A 51 -1.72 -0.92 -4.59
C TYR A 51 -0.86 -0.19 -3.56
N ILE A 52 -0.70 -0.79 -2.38
CA ILE A 52 0.40 -0.44 -1.48
C ILE A 52 1.73 -0.91 -2.09
N GLU A 53 2.82 -0.32 -1.65
CA GLU A 53 4.15 -0.67 -2.11
C GLU A 53 4.54 -2.12 -1.78
N MET A 54 5.65 -2.59 -2.37
CA MET A 54 6.23 -3.88 -2.04
C MET A 54 6.41 -4.01 -0.52
N THR A 55 5.69 -4.97 0.05
CA THR A 55 5.69 -5.26 1.48
C THR A 55 6.37 -6.61 1.71
N CYS A 56 7.47 -6.61 2.44
CA CYS A 56 8.35 -7.76 2.57
C CYS A 56 7.81 -8.81 3.56
N VAL A 57 8.02 -10.09 3.27
CA VAL A 57 7.58 -11.23 4.11
C VAL A 57 8.65 -11.73 5.09
N SER A 58 9.85 -11.15 5.05
CA SER A 58 10.91 -11.37 6.05
C SER A 58 11.81 -10.13 6.14
N PRO A 59 12.61 -10.00 7.22
CA PRO A 59 13.58 -8.91 7.35
C PRO A 59 14.62 -8.86 6.21
N GLU A 60 15.08 -10.02 5.75
CA GLU A 60 16.11 -10.20 4.71
C GLU A 60 15.54 -9.98 3.31
N GLY A 61 14.23 -10.16 3.14
CA GLY A 61 13.52 -9.89 1.88
C GLY A 61 13.35 -8.39 1.57
N ARG A 62 13.86 -7.50 2.43
CA ARG A 62 13.82 -6.05 2.21
C ARG A 62 14.89 -5.60 1.23
N ILE A 63 14.49 -4.80 0.24
CA ILE A 63 15.42 -4.14 -0.69
C ILE A 63 16.26 -3.10 0.06
N THR A 64 15.63 -2.30 0.93
CA THR A 64 16.30 -1.33 1.80
C THR A 64 15.73 -1.39 3.21
N PRO A 65 16.46 -0.87 4.23
CA PRO A 65 15.92 -0.77 5.60
C PRO A 65 14.58 -0.03 5.70
N GLY A 66 14.31 0.88 4.74
CA GLY A 66 13.07 1.64 4.65
C GLY A 66 11.91 0.94 3.96
N CYS A 67 12.06 -0.32 3.52
CA CYS A 67 10.96 -1.10 2.97
C CYS A 67 10.01 -1.58 4.07
N PRO A 68 8.68 -1.48 3.87
CA PRO A 68 7.74 -2.01 4.83
C PRO A 68 7.73 -3.54 4.82
N GLY A 69 7.25 -4.13 5.91
CA GLY A 69 7.14 -5.57 6.08
C GLY A 69 5.74 -6.01 6.49
N PHE A 70 5.54 -7.33 6.51
CA PHE A 70 4.37 -8.01 7.04
C PHE A 70 4.77 -9.39 7.61
N TYR A 71 5.75 -9.38 8.53
CA TYR A 71 6.36 -10.58 9.11
C TYR A 71 6.45 -10.54 10.64
N ALA A 72 5.91 -9.48 11.26
CA ALA A 72 5.88 -9.28 12.69
C ALA A 72 4.51 -8.68 13.11
N PRO A 73 4.01 -8.96 14.33
CA PRO A 73 2.71 -8.47 14.78
C PRO A 73 2.57 -6.94 14.74
N GLU A 74 3.66 -6.21 14.99
CA GLU A 74 3.69 -4.75 14.99
C GLU A 74 3.36 -4.17 13.61
N HIS A 75 3.72 -4.89 12.54
CA HIS A 75 3.41 -4.48 11.18
C HIS A 75 1.92 -4.51 10.89
N GLU A 76 1.22 -5.54 11.37
CA GLU A 76 -0.23 -5.65 11.21
C GLU A 76 -0.93 -4.47 11.89
N VAL A 77 -0.50 -4.12 13.12
CA VAL A 77 -1.03 -2.97 13.86
C VAL A 77 -0.78 -1.67 13.09
N ALA A 78 0.43 -1.49 12.55
CA ALA A 78 0.79 -0.30 11.80
C ALA A 78 -0.01 -0.18 10.47
N TRP A 79 -0.21 -1.29 9.75
CA TRP A 79 -1.00 -1.31 8.52
C TRP A 79 -2.50 -1.10 8.75
N LYS A 80 -3.07 -1.63 9.85
CA LYS A 80 -4.49 -1.39 10.22
C LYS A 80 -4.83 0.08 10.43
N ARG A 81 -3.85 0.94 10.67
CA ARG A 81 -4.08 2.39 10.75
C ARG A 81 -4.32 3.03 9.38
N LEU A 82 -3.84 2.39 8.31
CA LEU A 82 -3.88 2.91 6.93
C LEU A 82 -5.08 2.38 6.11
N VAL A 83 -5.70 1.27 6.52
CA VAL A 83 -6.82 0.61 5.80
C VAL A 83 -8.03 0.38 6.68
#